data_AF-A0A955RM52-F1
#
_entry.id   AF-A0A955RM52-F1
#
_cell.length_a   1.000
_cell.length_b   1.000
_cell.length_c   1.000
_cell.angle_alpha   90.00
_cell.angle_beta   90.00
_cell.angle_gamma   90.00
#
_symmetry.space_group_name_H-M   'P 1'
#
loop_
_entity.id
_entity.type
_entity.pdbx_description
1 polymer ?
#
loop_
_entity_poly.entity_id
_entity_poly.type
_entity_poly.pdbx_seq_one_letter_code
_entity_poly.pdbx_strand_id
1 'polypeptide(L)'
;LGVFGGAYFQGVDGLIPEDLPKRWFDGVALSEDGEKHAEHNFYKIRASASREEWVKKGWIRDEDPHGWFQWYCRYYLGRRLYEEDQRQIGRWKAFTRHVAQVRKNCRPRDLDCRPKQRQALLHWAYDSRKM
;
A
#
# COMPACT_ATOMS: atom_id res chain seq x y z
N LEU A 1 -7.90 -9.51 -2.06
CA LEU A 1 -6.42 -9.64 -2.23
C LEU A 1 -5.74 -9.06 -1.00
N GLY A 2 -4.79 -9.78 -0.39
CA GLY A 2 -4.08 -9.33 0.80
C GLY A 2 -2.95 -8.34 0.51
N VAL A 3 -3.08 -7.09 0.93
CA VAL A 3 -2.07 -6.05 0.66
C VAL A 3 -1.51 -5.42 1.92
N PHE A 4 -2.32 -5.10 2.91
CA PHE A 4 -1.92 -4.27 4.06
C PHE A 4 -2.18 -4.93 5.42
N GLY A 5 -2.07 -6.25 5.47
CA GLY A 5 -2.15 -7.03 6.70
C GLY A 5 -3.50 -6.99 7.40
N GLY A 6 -4.58 -6.74 6.66
CA GLY A 6 -5.95 -6.75 7.19
C GLY A 6 -6.36 -5.51 8.00
N ALA A 7 -5.45 -4.59 8.30
CA ALA A 7 -5.76 -3.44 9.15
C ALA A 7 -5.15 -2.12 8.64
N TYR A 8 -5.34 -1.80 7.35
CA TYR A 8 -4.79 -0.55 6.83
C TYR A 8 -5.46 0.69 7.42
N PHE A 9 -6.79 0.79 7.29
CA PHE A 9 -7.57 1.94 7.76
C PHE A 9 -8.07 1.78 9.19
N GLN A 10 -8.41 0.56 9.62
CA GLN A 10 -8.87 0.30 10.99
C GLN A 10 -7.74 0.26 12.01
N GLY A 11 -6.48 0.06 11.58
CA GLY A 11 -5.33 0.00 12.48
C GLY A 11 -4.83 1.37 12.96
N VAL A 12 -5.62 2.43 12.75
CA VAL A 12 -5.39 3.75 13.32
C VAL A 12 -6.73 4.31 13.79
N ASP A 13 -6.92 4.34 15.10
CA ASP A 13 -8.17 4.76 15.72
C ASP A 13 -8.60 6.16 15.26
N GLY A 14 -9.88 6.29 14.94
CA GLY A 14 -10.52 7.56 14.58
C GLY A 14 -10.16 8.11 13.19
N LEU A 15 -9.40 7.38 12.36
CA LEU A 15 -8.97 7.87 11.04
C LEU A 15 -9.56 7.09 9.85
N ILE A 16 -10.55 6.23 10.09
CA ILE A 16 -11.23 5.49 9.01
C ILE A 16 -11.84 6.49 8.03
N PRO A 17 -11.48 6.45 6.72
CA PRO A 17 -12.02 7.39 5.75
C PRO A 17 -13.50 7.12 5.46
N GLU A 18 -14.34 8.14 5.64
CA GLU A 18 -15.78 8.04 5.36
C GLU A 18 -16.13 8.34 3.89
N ASP A 19 -15.20 8.94 3.15
CA ASP A 19 -15.37 9.38 1.77
C ASP A 19 -15.10 8.30 0.72
N LEU A 20 -14.65 7.11 1.14
CA LEU A 20 -14.35 6.00 0.23
C LEU A 20 -15.59 5.12 -0.03
N PRO A 21 -15.80 4.61 -1.26
CA PRO A 21 -16.93 3.76 -1.57
C PRO A 21 -16.95 2.50 -0.70
N LYS A 22 -18.02 2.29 0.07
CA LYS A 22 -18.18 1.13 0.97
C LYS A 22 -17.94 -0.20 0.25
N ARG A 23 -18.43 -0.31 -0.99
CA ARG A 23 -18.27 -1.50 -1.85
C ARG A 23 -16.82 -1.92 -2.14
N TRP A 24 -15.84 -1.01 -1.97
CA TRP A 24 -14.42 -1.36 -2.14
C TRP A 24 -13.90 -2.27 -1.03
N PHE A 25 -14.61 -2.32 0.09
CA PHE A 25 -14.27 -3.12 1.25
C PHE A 25 -15.01 -4.46 1.27
N ASP A 26 -15.95 -4.69 0.35
CA ASP A 26 -16.69 -5.94 0.24
C ASP A 26 -15.72 -7.11 -0.01
N GLY A 27 -15.77 -8.12 0.87
CA GLY A 27 -14.91 -9.31 0.78
C GLY A 27 -13.42 -9.04 1.07
N VAL A 28 -13.06 -7.87 1.60
CA VAL A 28 -11.72 -7.63 2.15
C VAL A 28 -11.61 -8.35 3.49
N ALA A 29 -10.62 -9.23 3.63
CA ALA A 29 -10.28 -9.83 4.91
C ALA A 29 -9.69 -8.75 5.82
N LEU A 30 -10.44 -8.36 6.85
CA LEU A 30 -10.02 -7.45 7.90
C LEU A 30 -9.49 -8.22 9.10
N SER A 31 -8.56 -7.63 9.84
CA SER A 31 -8.12 -8.20 11.11
C SER A 31 -9.19 -8.05 12.17
N GLU A 32 -9.41 -9.07 12.99
CA GLU A 32 -10.41 -9.03 14.08
C GLU A 32 -9.97 -8.16 15.24
N ASP A 33 -8.67 -8.10 15.52
CA ASP A 33 -8.06 -7.33 16.61
C ASP A 33 -7.65 -5.91 16.21
N GLY A 34 -7.92 -5.50 14.97
CA GLY A 34 -7.50 -4.18 14.46
C GLY A 34 -6.01 -4.06 14.13
N GLU A 35 -5.22 -5.13 14.26
CA GLU A 35 -3.77 -5.12 14.06
C GLU A 35 -3.33 -5.63 12.67
N LYS A 36 -2.08 -5.29 12.29
CA LYS A 36 -1.50 -5.69 11.00
C LYS A 36 -0.80 -7.05 11.07
N HIS A 37 -1.39 -8.01 10.37
CA HIS A 37 -0.96 -9.40 10.36
C HIS A 37 -0.37 -9.82 9.02
N ALA A 38 0.79 -10.49 9.05
CA ALA A 38 1.51 -10.86 7.85
C ALA A 38 0.71 -11.89 7.01
N GLU A 39 0.01 -12.79 7.68
CA GLU A 39 -0.85 -13.83 7.16
C GLU A 39 -2.03 -13.30 6.33
N HIS A 40 -2.44 -12.05 6.55
CA HIS A 40 -3.45 -11.40 5.72
C HIS A 40 -2.86 -10.81 4.43
N ASN A 41 -1.53 -10.78 4.27
CA ASN A 41 -0.90 -10.41 3.02
C ASN A 41 -0.89 -11.55 2.01
N PHE A 42 -0.77 -11.21 0.72
CA PHE A 42 -0.68 -12.20 -0.35
C PHE A 42 0.57 -13.07 -0.19
N TYR A 43 1.74 -12.46 0.03
CA TYR A 43 3.01 -13.18 0.22
C TYR A 43 3.28 -13.59 1.67
N LYS A 44 2.29 -13.47 2.57
CA LYS A 44 2.38 -13.86 3.99
C LYS A 44 3.56 -13.22 4.77
N ILE A 45 3.99 -12.02 4.36
CA ILE A 45 5.16 -11.31 4.92
C ILE A 45 4.87 -9.83 5.17
N ARG A 46 5.51 -9.23 6.19
CA ARG A 46 5.50 -7.78 6.42
C ARG A 46 6.47 -7.06 5.48
N ALA A 47 5.98 -6.04 4.78
CA ALA A 47 6.78 -5.25 3.83
C ALA A 47 6.74 -3.74 4.06
N SER A 48 5.85 -3.24 4.92
CA SER A 48 5.74 -1.82 5.27
C SER A 48 6.69 -1.45 6.42
N ALA A 49 7.24 -0.24 6.34
CA ALA A 49 7.80 0.47 7.48
C ALA A 49 6.69 0.82 8.51
N SER A 50 7.06 1.08 9.76
CA SER A 50 6.10 1.44 10.80
C SER A 50 5.49 2.83 10.56
N ARG A 51 4.32 3.11 11.16
CA ARG A 51 3.69 4.44 11.07
C ARG A 51 4.60 5.51 11.66
N GLU A 52 5.26 5.22 12.78
CA GLU A 52 6.23 6.12 13.41
C GLU A 52 7.37 6.49 12.45
N GLU A 53 7.90 5.53 11.70
CA GLU A 53 8.91 5.80 10.68
C GLU A 53 8.38 6.70 9.57
N TRP A 54 7.09 6.57 9.20
CA TRP A 54 6.48 7.42 8.18
C TRP A 54 6.31 8.85 8.67
N VAL A 55 5.92 9.03 9.93
CA VAL A 55 5.85 10.35 10.60
C VAL A 55 7.23 10.98 10.64
N LYS A 56 8.25 10.26 11.14
CA LYS A 56 9.64 10.74 11.21
C LYS A 56 10.19 11.17 9.85
N LYS A 57 9.76 10.52 8.76
CA LYS A 57 10.17 10.84 7.39
C LYS A 57 9.31 11.90 6.70
N GLY A 58 8.31 12.47 7.36
CA GLY A 58 7.41 13.47 6.78
C GLY A 58 6.57 12.93 5.61
N TRP A 59 6.29 11.62 5.62
CA TRP A 59 5.54 10.95 4.55
C TRP A 59 4.02 11.03 4.74
N ILE A 60 3.56 11.40 5.94
CA ILE A 60 2.15 11.59 6.27
C ILE A 60 1.79 13.07 6.10
N ARG A 61 0.57 13.30 5.60
CA ARG A 61 -0.06 14.61 5.48
C ARG A 61 -1.39 14.57 6.24
N ASP A 62 -1.85 15.71 6.73
CA ASP A 62 -3.10 15.78 7.49
C ASP A 62 -4.31 15.46 6.60
N GLU A 63 -4.22 15.80 5.32
CA GLU A 63 -5.23 15.46 4.33
C GLU A 63 -5.33 13.95 4.11
N ASP A 64 -4.22 13.20 4.24
CA ASP A 64 -4.16 11.75 4.04
C ASP A 64 -3.37 11.08 5.16
N PRO A 65 -3.96 10.89 6.35
CA PRO A 65 -3.28 10.39 7.54
C PRO A 65 -2.73 8.95 7.40
N HIS A 66 -3.22 8.19 6.42
CA HIS A 66 -2.70 6.86 6.09
C HIS A 66 -1.61 6.91 5.00
N GLY A 67 -1.36 8.06 4.38
CA GLY A 67 -0.33 8.26 3.37
C GLY A 67 -0.75 7.80 1.96
N TRP A 68 0.21 7.23 1.22
CA TRP A 68 0.11 6.99 -0.23
C TRP A 68 -1.17 6.28 -0.67
N PHE A 69 -1.60 5.20 -0.01
CA PHE A 69 -2.75 4.44 -0.50
C PHE A 69 -4.08 5.19 -0.31
N GLN A 70 -4.24 5.93 0.80
CA GLN A 70 -5.39 6.82 0.97
C GLN A 70 -5.38 7.94 -0.06
N TRP A 71 -4.23 8.57 -0.28
CA TRP A 71 -4.06 9.56 -1.34
C TRP A 71 -4.45 8.97 -2.71
N TYR A 72 -3.98 7.77 -3.02
CA TYR A 72 -4.24 7.08 -4.29
C TYR A 72 -5.73 6.79 -4.49
N CYS A 73 -6.42 6.30 -3.45
CA CYS A 73 -7.87 6.08 -3.47
C CYS A 73 -8.63 7.36 -3.82
N ARG A 74 -8.31 8.48 -3.16
CA ARG A 74 -8.99 9.76 -3.38
C ARG A 74 -8.62 10.40 -4.71
N TYR A 75 -7.36 10.26 -5.13
CA TYR A 75 -6.91 10.67 -6.46
C TYR A 75 -7.67 9.92 -7.55
N TYR A 76 -7.86 8.60 -7.39
CA TYR A 76 -8.65 7.78 -8.31
C TYR A 76 -10.11 8.26 -8.39
N LEU A 77 -10.70 8.67 -7.27
CA LEU A 77 -12.05 9.24 -7.21
C LEU A 77 -12.16 10.68 -7.75
N GLY A 78 -11.04 11.30 -8.15
CA GLY A 78 -11.02 12.61 -8.80
C GLY A 78 -10.51 13.77 -7.95
N ARG A 79 -10.16 13.56 -6.67
CA ARG A 79 -9.54 14.63 -5.84
C ARG A 79 -8.20 15.05 -6.45
N ARG A 80 -7.92 16.35 -6.47
CA ARG A 80 -6.65 16.92 -6.95
C ARG A 80 -6.07 17.85 -5.91
N LEU A 81 -4.79 17.66 -5.59
CA LEU A 81 -4.01 18.48 -4.67
C LEU A 81 -2.65 18.70 -5.33
N TYR A 82 -2.50 19.77 -6.10
CA TYR A 82 -1.42 19.91 -7.09
C TYR A 82 -0.03 19.51 -6.57
N GLU A 83 0.40 20.05 -5.43
CA GLU A 83 1.73 19.77 -4.87
C GLU A 83 1.87 18.32 -4.37
N GLU A 84 0.87 17.80 -3.66
CA GLU A 84 0.90 16.43 -3.15
C GLU A 84 0.78 15.42 -4.30
N ASP A 85 0.01 15.73 -5.34
CA ASP A 85 -0.12 14.90 -6.53
C ASP A 85 1.22 14.76 -7.24
N GLN A 86 1.96 15.86 -7.46
CA GLN A 86 3.29 15.80 -8.04
C GLN A 86 4.25 14.96 -7.18
N ARG A 87 4.24 15.16 -5.86
CA ARG A 87 5.07 14.41 -4.91
C ARG A 87 4.78 12.92 -4.96
N GLN A 88 3.51 12.54 -4.86
CA GLN A 88 3.08 11.15 -4.76
C GLN A 88 3.28 10.43 -6.10
N ILE A 89 2.92 11.05 -7.23
CA ILE A 89 3.19 10.51 -8.58
C ILE A 89 4.70 10.32 -8.78
N GLY A 90 5.53 11.27 -8.36
CA GLY A 90 6.98 11.16 -8.41
C GLY A 90 7.51 9.95 -7.63
N ARG A 91 7.02 9.73 -6.39
CA ARG A 91 7.40 8.56 -5.57
C ARG A 91 6.96 7.25 -6.22
N TRP A 92 5.75 7.20 -6.78
CA TRP A 92 5.22 6.03 -7.47
C TRP A 92 6.04 5.67 -8.71
N LYS A 93 6.37 6.66 -9.54
CA LYS A 93 7.27 6.48 -10.69
C LYS A 93 8.65 6.01 -10.25
N ALA A 94 9.23 6.59 -9.21
CA ALA A 94 10.52 6.13 -8.68
C ALA A 94 10.46 4.68 -8.17
N PHE A 95 9.31 4.20 -7.70
CA PHE A 95 9.12 2.84 -7.21
C PHE A 95 9.20 1.78 -8.31
N THR A 96 9.02 2.15 -9.59
CA THR A 96 9.21 1.27 -10.76
C THR A 96 10.56 0.56 -10.79
N ARG A 97 11.61 1.14 -10.17
CA ARG A 97 12.92 0.48 -10.01
C ARG A 97 12.81 -0.89 -9.37
N HIS A 98 11.85 -1.09 -8.47
CA HIS A 98 11.63 -2.37 -7.81
C HIS A 98 11.00 -3.41 -8.76
N VAL A 99 10.19 -2.98 -9.73
CA VAL A 99 9.69 -3.86 -10.81
C VAL A 99 10.86 -4.37 -11.65
N ALA A 100 11.76 -3.47 -12.06
CA ALA A 100 12.94 -3.83 -12.84
C ALA A 100 13.86 -4.79 -12.07
N GLN A 101 14.05 -4.57 -10.77
CA GLN A 101 14.83 -5.46 -9.91
C GLN A 101 14.20 -6.86 -9.80
N VAL A 102 12.87 -6.98 -9.67
CA VAL A 102 12.20 -8.30 -9.67
C VAL A 102 12.40 -8.99 -11.02
N ARG A 103 12.12 -8.32 -12.14
CA ARG A 103 12.27 -8.89 -13.48
C ARG A 103 13.70 -9.34 -13.81
N LYS A 104 14.71 -8.59 -13.33
CA LYS A 104 16.12 -8.93 -13.56
C LYS A 104 16.59 -10.13 -12.75
N ASN A 105 16.09 -10.27 -11.52
CA ASN A 105 16.66 -11.23 -10.56
C ASN A 105 15.78 -12.46 -10.30
N CYS A 106 14.55 -12.49 -10.83
CA CYS A 106 13.60 -13.58 -10.61
C CYS A 106 13.21 -14.21 -11.95
N ARG A 107 12.93 -15.51 -11.92
CA ARG A 107 12.29 -16.18 -13.06
C ARG A 107 10.86 -15.63 -13.24
N PRO A 108 10.35 -15.51 -14.48
CA PRO A 108 8.98 -15.08 -14.70
C PRO A 108 8.00 -15.95 -13.89
N ARG A 109 7.06 -15.32 -13.17
CA ARG A 109 6.05 -15.98 -12.32
C ARG A 109 6.59 -16.78 -11.11
N ASP A 110 7.88 -16.71 -10.80
CA ASP A 110 8.42 -17.22 -9.54
C ASP A 110 8.04 -16.30 -8.39
N LEU A 111 6.93 -16.63 -7.73
CA LEU A 111 6.34 -15.84 -6.64
C LEU A 111 7.15 -15.89 -5.35
N ASP A 112 7.98 -16.92 -5.18
CA ASP A 112 8.83 -17.13 -4.00
C ASP A 112 10.13 -16.33 -4.09
N CYS A 113 10.51 -15.88 -5.30
CA CYS A 113 11.61 -14.96 -5.47
C CYS A 113 11.26 -13.54 -5.00
N ARG A 114 12.03 -13.04 -4.01
CA ARG A 114 11.95 -11.68 -3.44
C ARG A 114 10.55 -11.31 -2.91
N PRO A 115 9.95 -12.11 -2.01
CA PRO A 115 8.56 -11.98 -1.60
C PRO A 115 8.29 -10.66 -0.89
N LYS A 116 9.22 -10.18 -0.05
CA LYS A 116 9.11 -8.87 0.61
C LYS A 116 9.03 -7.71 -0.38
N GLN A 117 9.84 -7.75 -1.43
CA GLN A 117 9.86 -6.72 -2.47
C GLN A 117 8.59 -6.78 -3.34
N ARG A 118 8.13 -8.00 -3.67
CA ARG A 118 6.85 -8.20 -4.36
C ARG A 118 5.65 -7.72 -3.53
N GLN A 119 5.65 -7.98 -2.22
CA GLN A 119 4.61 -7.46 -1.32
C GLN A 119 4.65 -5.93 -1.26
N ALA A 120 5.83 -5.32 -1.17
CA ALA A 120 5.96 -3.86 -1.21
C ALA A 120 5.44 -3.28 -2.53
N LEU A 121 5.64 -3.95 -3.66
CA LEU A 121 5.06 -3.55 -4.96
C LEU A 121 3.52 -3.51 -4.94
N LEU A 122 2.86 -4.46 -4.26
CA LEU A 122 1.40 -4.44 -4.10
C LEU A 122 0.93 -3.20 -3.32
N HIS A 123 1.69 -2.74 -2.32
CA HIS A 123 1.38 -1.51 -1.58
C HIS A 123 1.40 -0.26 -2.46
N TRP A 124 2.17 -0.29 -3.54
CA TRP A 124 2.33 0.79 -4.52
C TRP A 124 1.51 0.56 -5.80
N ALA A 125 0.48 -0.30 -5.73
CA ALA A 125 -0.43 -0.62 -6.83
C ALA A 125 0.23 -1.26 -8.07
N TYR A 126 1.41 -1.87 -7.92
CA TYR A 126 2.02 -2.70 -8.96
C TYR A 126 1.67 -4.18 -8.73
N ASP A 127 0.98 -4.82 -9.69
CA ASP A 127 0.60 -6.24 -9.58
C ASP A 127 1.80 -7.16 -9.78
N SER A 128 2.54 -7.40 -8.69
CA SER A 128 3.75 -8.22 -8.67
C SER A 128 3.51 -9.73 -8.82
N ARG A 129 2.25 -10.17 -8.86
CA ARG A 129 1.88 -11.58 -9.12
C ARG A 129 2.01 -11.95 -10.59
N LYS A 130 1.96 -10.94 -11.47
CA LYS A 130 2.00 -11.10 -12.93
C LYS A 130 3.38 -10.79 -13.52
N MET A 131 4.38 -10.51 -12.67
CA MET A 131 5.74 -10.15 -13.08
C MET A 131 6.65 -11.35 -13.27
#